data_AF-A0A2V6FNL3-F1
#
_entry.id   AF-A0A2V6FNL3-F1
#
_cell.length_a   1.000
_cell.length_b   1.000
_cell.length_c   1.000
_cell.angle_alpha   90.00
_cell.angle_beta   90.00
_cell.angle_gamma   90.00
#
_symmetry.space_group_name_H-M   'P 1'
#
loop_
_entity.id
_entity.type
_entity.pdbx_description
1 polymer ?
#
loop_
_entity_poly.entity_id
_entity_poly.type
_entity_poly.pdbx_seq_one_letter_code
_entity_poly.pdbx_strand_id
1 'polypeptide(L)'
;MKKFVTFIVIVVVALLFTTTASNGTVSAPTFTFNENGVGQLELPNGAVISLIGTLTADPGPGGLSSALVFTTHPQEGAAFTVGDVFLTGHGGTISDVLRFNPATPSGTGLTQLMFLYSNDAGGLLADVGLPASFYSNSVTITENENAITAFIPTTAQPGFLLVAPVPITYQIISMPDSGSTLLLLGLALSGLTVAR
;
A
#
# COMPACT_ATOMS: atom_id res chain seq x y z
N MET A 1 -56.17 -20.04 54.96
CA MET A 1 -55.95 -19.72 53.53
C MET A 1 -55.66 -18.24 53.41
N LYS A 2 -54.38 -17.86 53.20
CA LYS A 2 -53.92 -16.52 52.82
C LYS A 2 -52.40 -16.64 52.63
N LYS A 3 -52.02 -17.19 51.49
CA LYS A 3 -50.65 -17.15 50.96
C LYS A 3 -50.69 -16.25 49.72
N PHE A 4 -49.55 -15.68 49.34
CA PHE A 4 -49.28 -15.08 48.04
C PHE A 4 -49.65 -13.60 47.82
N VAL A 5 -49.06 -12.69 48.60
CA VAL A 5 -48.87 -11.29 48.15
C VAL A 5 -47.45 -10.83 48.43
N THR A 6 -46.48 -11.46 47.77
CA THR A 6 -45.12 -10.94 47.56
C THR A 6 -44.56 -11.76 46.40
N PHE A 7 -43.83 -11.16 45.47
CA PHE A 7 -43.32 -11.72 44.19
C PHE A 7 -44.13 -11.41 42.91
N ILE A 8 -44.48 -10.14 42.64
CA ILE A 8 -44.63 -9.67 41.25
C ILE A 8 -44.12 -8.24 41.15
N VAL A 9 -42.80 -8.02 41.23
CA VAL A 9 -42.19 -6.75 40.79
C VAL A 9 -40.83 -6.94 40.08
N ILE A 10 -40.14 -8.09 40.20
CA ILE A 10 -38.74 -8.20 39.73
C ILE A 10 -38.60 -9.12 38.50
N VAL A 11 -39.39 -8.92 37.44
CA VAL A 11 -39.16 -9.66 36.17
C VAL A 11 -39.15 -8.78 34.92
N VAL A 12 -39.56 -7.50 34.98
CA VAL A 12 -39.69 -6.67 33.76
C VAL A 12 -38.44 -5.80 33.45
N VAL A 13 -37.42 -5.77 34.31
CA VAL A 13 -36.25 -4.89 34.11
C VAL A 13 -35.05 -5.59 33.42
N ALA A 14 -35.12 -6.89 33.15
CA ALA A 14 -33.95 -7.65 32.68
C ALA A 14 -33.87 -7.89 31.16
N LEU A 15 -34.73 -7.29 30.32
CA LEU A 15 -34.85 -7.72 28.92
C LEU A 15 -34.72 -6.63 27.85
N LEU A 16 -33.95 -5.55 28.07
CA LEU A 16 -33.58 -4.64 26.97
C LEU A 16 -32.16 -4.07 27.13
N PHE A 17 -31.18 -4.96 27.29
CA PHE A 17 -29.81 -4.66 26.87
C PHE A 17 -29.37 -5.72 25.87
N THR A 18 -30.06 -5.80 24.74
CA THR A 18 -29.42 -6.31 23.53
C THR A 18 -28.36 -5.28 23.16
N THR A 19 -27.14 -5.46 23.65
CA THR A 19 -25.97 -4.81 23.06
C THR A 19 -25.93 -5.30 21.62
N THR A 20 -26.43 -4.49 20.69
CA THR A 20 -26.03 -4.61 19.30
C THR A 20 -24.53 -4.42 19.31
N ALA A 21 -23.78 -5.52 19.29
CA ALA A 21 -22.40 -5.47 18.91
C ALA A 21 -22.41 -4.83 17.52
N SER A 22 -22.03 -3.56 17.46
CA SER A 22 -21.58 -2.96 16.23
C SER A 22 -20.49 -3.89 15.73
N ASN A 23 -20.74 -4.58 14.62
CA ASN A 23 -19.65 -5.13 13.82
C ASN A 23 -18.88 -3.92 13.30
N GLY A 24 -18.05 -3.34 14.17
CA GLY A 24 -17.06 -2.37 13.76
C GLY A 24 -16.18 -3.10 12.77
N THR A 25 -16.29 -2.74 11.50
CA THR A 25 -15.32 -3.14 10.49
C THR A 25 -13.97 -2.69 11.01
N VAL A 26 -13.16 -3.63 11.48
CA VAL A 26 -11.77 -3.35 11.85
C VAL A 26 -11.10 -2.87 10.57
N SER A 27 -10.60 -1.64 10.57
CA SER A 27 -9.91 -1.09 9.39
C SER A 27 -8.69 -1.95 9.09
N ALA A 28 -8.47 -2.29 7.83
CA ALA A 28 -7.29 -3.04 7.41
C ALA A 28 -6.04 -2.15 7.53
N PRO A 29 -4.89 -2.70 7.95
CA PRO A 29 -3.62 -2.00 7.82
C PRO A 29 -3.39 -1.67 6.34
N THR A 30 -3.09 -0.41 6.06
CA THR A 30 -2.92 0.10 4.69
C THR A 30 -1.55 0.71 4.52
N PHE A 31 -0.75 0.11 3.65
CA PHE A 31 0.47 0.73 3.16
C PHE A 31 0.13 1.63 1.99
N THR A 32 0.61 2.86 2.01
CA THR A 32 0.56 3.78 0.87
C THR A 32 1.98 4.15 0.48
N PHE A 33 2.30 4.06 -0.81
CA PHE A 33 3.60 4.47 -1.36
C PHE A 33 3.39 5.37 -2.56
N ASN A 34 4.32 6.29 -2.78
CA ASN A 34 4.41 7.01 -4.03
C ASN A 34 5.83 6.99 -4.59
N GLU A 35 5.94 7.34 -5.86
CA GLU A 35 7.19 7.35 -6.62
C GLU A 35 8.16 8.47 -6.20
N ASN A 36 7.68 9.43 -5.40
CA ASN A 36 8.49 10.47 -4.79
C ASN A 36 9.16 10.03 -3.48
N GLY A 37 9.02 8.77 -3.08
CA GLY A 37 9.60 8.24 -1.85
C GLY A 37 8.88 8.66 -0.58
N VAL A 38 7.62 9.09 -0.67
CA VAL A 38 6.75 9.27 0.49
C VAL A 38 5.89 8.03 0.64
N GLY A 39 6.08 7.34 1.76
CA GLY A 39 5.25 6.21 2.14
C GLY A 39 4.69 6.36 3.55
N GLN A 40 3.67 5.57 3.84
CA GLN A 40 3.08 5.47 5.17
C GLN A 40 2.41 4.11 5.38
N LEU A 41 2.30 3.70 6.63
CA LEU A 41 1.46 2.60 7.10
C LEU A 41 0.40 3.16 8.04
N GLU A 42 -0.86 3.08 7.62
CA GLU A 42 -2.01 3.34 8.49
C GLU A 42 -2.41 2.03 9.18
N LEU A 43 -2.47 2.04 10.49
CA LEU A 43 -2.85 0.89 11.32
C LEU A 43 -4.37 0.87 11.58
N PRO A 44 -4.96 -0.29 11.93
CA PRO A 44 -6.38 -0.41 12.25
C PRO A 44 -6.90 0.54 13.35
N ASN A 45 -6.01 1.02 14.21
CA ASN A 45 -6.31 1.98 15.28
C ASN A 45 -6.21 3.46 14.83
N GLY A 46 -5.99 3.72 13.53
CA GLY A 46 -5.82 5.04 12.93
C GLY A 46 -4.43 5.65 13.14
N ALA A 47 -3.48 4.94 13.76
CA ALA A 47 -2.11 5.42 13.86
C ALA A 47 -1.43 5.38 12.49
N VAL A 48 -0.72 6.44 12.13
CA VAL A 48 0.02 6.53 10.87
C VAL A 48 1.52 6.51 11.17
N ILE A 49 2.21 5.55 10.58
CA ILE A 49 3.67 5.41 10.65
C ILE A 49 4.25 5.87 9.31
N SER A 50 5.10 6.90 9.34
CA SER A 50 5.78 7.37 8.13
C SER A 50 6.82 6.33 7.67
N LEU A 51 6.84 6.04 6.38
CA LEU A 51 7.81 5.17 5.71
C LEU A 51 8.58 6.03 4.72
N ILE A 52 9.76 6.49 5.13
CA ILE A 52 10.60 7.34 4.28
C ILE A 52 11.29 6.47 3.23
N GLY A 53 11.06 6.82 1.96
CA GLY A 53 11.72 6.21 0.82
C GLY A 53 13.15 6.71 0.66
N THR A 54 14.06 5.81 0.31
CA THR A 54 15.47 6.14 -0.02
C THR A 54 15.93 5.35 -1.22
N LEU A 55 17.00 5.79 -1.89
CA LEU A 55 17.60 5.02 -2.98
C LEU A 55 18.68 4.10 -2.43
N THR A 56 18.60 2.81 -2.75
CA THR A 56 19.61 1.81 -2.39
C THR A 56 19.71 0.71 -3.44
N ALA A 57 20.75 -0.13 -3.35
CA ALA A 57 20.86 -1.30 -4.20
C ALA A 57 19.80 -2.35 -3.82
N ASP A 58 19.06 -2.84 -4.83
CA ASP A 58 18.13 -3.94 -4.65
C ASP A 58 18.87 -5.29 -4.69
N PRO A 59 18.87 -6.07 -3.59
CA PRO A 59 19.50 -7.39 -3.56
C PRO A 59 18.71 -8.48 -4.29
N GLY A 60 17.49 -8.17 -4.75
CA GLY A 60 16.62 -9.10 -5.48
C GLY A 60 17.13 -9.43 -6.88
N PRO A 61 16.52 -10.43 -7.55
CA PRO A 61 16.87 -10.82 -8.91
C PRO A 61 16.88 -9.62 -9.87
N GLY A 62 17.99 -9.41 -10.59
CA GLY A 62 18.13 -8.31 -11.55
C GLY A 62 17.91 -6.92 -10.95
N GLY A 63 18.02 -6.77 -9.62
CA GLY A 63 17.86 -5.51 -8.94
C GLY A 63 18.88 -4.46 -9.40
N LEU A 64 18.47 -3.19 -9.37
CA LEU A 64 19.32 -2.07 -9.76
C LEU A 64 20.20 -1.63 -8.58
N SER A 65 21.34 -0.99 -8.88
CA SER A 65 22.25 -0.47 -7.84
C SER A 65 21.68 0.73 -7.09
N SER A 66 20.60 1.33 -7.58
CA SER A 66 19.91 2.47 -7.00
C SER A 66 18.44 2.39 -7.38
N ALA A 67 17.61 1.92 -6.46
CA ALA A 67 16.16 1.80 -6.60
C ALA A 67 15.46 2.31 -5.33
N LEU A 68 14.25 2.84 -5.50
CA LEU A 68 13.47 3.38 -4.40
C LEU A 68 13.02 2.25 -3.46
N VAL A 69 13.43 2.35 -2.19
CA VAL A 69 13.11 1.36 -1.15
C VAL A 69 12.35 1.99 0.01
N PHE A 70 11.41 1.22 0.54
CA PHE A 70 10.75 1.45 1.81
C PHE A 70 11.13 0.32 2.77
N THR A 71 11.60 0.70 3.96
CA THR A 71 11.94 -0.27 5.02
C THR A 71 10.70 -0.54 5.86
N THR A 72 10.33 -1.81 5.97
CA THR A 72 9.18 -2.25 6.77
C THR A 72 9.62 -3.18 7.89
N HIS A 73 8.86 -3.16 8.99
CA HIS A 73 9.09 -4.01 10.16
C HIS A 73 7.82 -4.80 10.47
N PRO A 74 7.54 -5.91 9.75
CA PRO A 74 6.37 -6.72 10.02
C PRO A 74 6.38 -7.20 11.48
N GLN A 75 5.34 -6.83 12.24
CA GLN A 75 5.32 -6.91 13.70
C GLN A 75 4.92 -8.29 14.25
N GLU A 76 4.42 -9.20 13.42
CA GLU A 76 3.77 -10.44 13.86
C GLU A 76 4.66 -11.68 13.75
N GLY A 77 5.99 -11.51 13.73
CA GLY A 77 6.94 -12.63 13.70
C GLY A 77 6.98 -13.42 12.40
N ALA A 78 6.26 -12.96 11.37
CA ALA A 78 6.30 -13.50 10.02
C ALA A 78 6.68 -12.40 9.01
N ALA A 79 7.33 -12.81 7.93
CA ALA A 79 7.64 -11.93 6.80
C ALA A 79 6.45 -11.84 5.85
N PHE A 80 6.37 -10.74 5.10
CA PHE A 80 5.58 -10.70 3.87
C PHE A 80 6.10 -11.74 2.89
N THR A 81 5.18 -12.34 2.14
CA THR A 81 5.52 -13.27 1.08
C THR A 81 6.35 -12.56 0.02
N VAL A 82 7.50 -13.15 -0.33
CA VAL A 82 8.46 -12.62 -1.29
C VAL A 82 7.91 -12.71 -2.71
N GLY A 83 8.16 -11.70 -3.52
CA GLY A 83 7.83 -11.71 -4.94
C GLY A 83 7.61 -10.32 -5.54
N ASP A 84 7.12 -10.29 -6.77
CA ASP A 84 6.93 -9.06 -7.55
C ASP A 84 5.45 -8.81 -7.88
N VAL A 85 4.98 -7.59 -7.69
CA VAL A 85 3.68 -7.12 -8.17
C VAL A 85 3.93 -6.22 -9.37
N PHE A 86 3.49 -6.65 -10.55
CA PHE A 86 3.56 -5.87 -11.77
C PHE A 86 2.33 -5.00 -11.91
N LEU A 87 2.53 -3.70 -12.01
CA LEU A 87 1.50 -2.74 -12.39
C LEU A 87 1.60 -2.58 -13.90
N THR A 88 0.46 -2.68 -14.57
CA THR A 88 0.38 -2.57 -16.03
C THR A 88 -0.52 -1.42 -16.42
N GLY A 89 0.01 -0.49 -17.21
CA GLY A 89 -0.76 0.58 -17.83
C GLY A 89 -1.64 0.10 -19.00
N HIS A 90 -2.29 1.05 -19.66
CA HIS A 90 -3.16 0.79 -20.80
C HIS A 90 -2.36 0.21 -21.97
N GLY A 91 -2.62 -1.06 -22.29
CA GLY A 91 -1.87 -1.80 -23.30
C GLY A 91 -1.12 -3.02 -22.76
N GLY A 92 -1.13 -3.23 -21.44
CA GLY A 92 -0.62 -4.46 -20.80
C GLY A 92 0.90 -4.51 -20.67
N THR A 93 1.60 -3.42 -20.96
CA THR A 93 3.01 -3.24 -20.64
C THR A 93 3.18 -2.97 -19.16
N ILE A 94 4.25 -3.49 -18.57
CA ILE A 94 4.61 -3.20 -17.18
C ILE A 94 5.07 -1.74 -17.12
N SER A 95 4.33 -0.92 -16.36
CA SER A 95 4.71 0.45 -15.99
C SER A 95 5.59 0.39 -14.74
N ASP A 96 5.03 -0.15 -13.66
CA ASP A 96 5.69 -0.18 -12.36
C ASP A 96 5.84 -1.58 -11.78
N VAL A 97 6.75 -1.72 -10.83
CA VAL A 97 6.94 -2.95 -10.05
C VAL A 97 7.06 -2.63 -8.57
N LEU A 98 6.15 -3.21 -7.77
CA LEU A 98 6.31 -3.29 -6.33
C LEU A 98 6.92 -4.65 -5.96
N ARG A 99 8.16 -4.64 -5.49
CA ARG A 99 8.95 -5.83 -5.15
C ARG A 99 9.05 -6.02 -3.64
N PHE A 100 8.81 -7.25 -3.19
CA PHE A 100 8.94 -7.68 -1.80
C PHE A 100 10.16 -8.60 -1.68
N ASN A 101 11.25 -8.12 -1.10
CA ASN A 101 12.44 -8.93 -0.88
C ASN A 101 12.36 -9.79 0.38
N PRO A 102 13.20 -10.83 0.53
CA PRO A 102 13.29 -11.60 1.78
C PRO A 102 13.54 -10.72 3.00
N ALA A 103 12.86 -11.03 4.10
CA ALA A 103 13.11 -10.38 5.37
C ALA A 103 14.46 -10.81 5.95
N THR A 104 15.12 -9.88 6.64
CA THR A 104 16.35 -10.12 7.40
C THR A 104 16.09 -9.97 8.90
N PRO A 105 16.71 -10.79 9.76
CA PRO A 105 16.65 -10.58 11.20
C PRO A 105 17.28 -9.23 11.58
N SER A 106 16.64 -8.52 12.50
CA SER A 106 17.14 -7.30 13.13
C SER A 106 16.95 -7.37 14.65
N GLY A 107 17.62 -6.49 15.39
CA GLY A 107 17.56 -6.49 16.86
C GLY A 107 16.16 -6.27 17.44
N THR A 108 15.22 -5.79 16.63
CA THR A 108 13.83 -5.49 17.01
C THR A 108 12.79 -6.39 16.31
N GLY A 109 13.21 -7.39 15.53
CA GLY A 109 12.31 -8.29 14.82
C GLY A 109 12.79 -8.64 13.42
N LEU A 110 11.88 -8.61 12.46
CA LEU A 110 12.19 -8.74 11.04
C LEU A 110 12.22 -7.35 10.39
N THR A 111 13.15 -7.16 9.47
CA THR A 111 13.18 -6.02 8.55
C THR A 111 12.98 -6.54 7.14
N GLN A 112 12.05 -5.95 6.40
CA GLN A 112 11.80 -6.34 5.02
C GLN A 112 11.79 -5.11 4.11
N LEU A 113 12.51 -5.21 3.00
CA LEU A 113 12.64 -4.15 2.03
C LEU A 113 11.58 -4.32 0.95
N MET A 114 10.83 -3.25 0.72
CA MET A 114 9.89 -3.13 -0.39
C MET A 114 10.43 -2.12 -1.39
N PHE A 115 10.60 -2.53 -2.64
CA PHE A 115 11.13 -1.66 -3.70
C PHE A 115 10.01 -1.25 -4.64
N LEU A 116 10.00 0.03 -5.03
CA LEU A 116 9.11 0.56 -6.05
C LEU A 116 9.96 0.99 -7.25
N TYR A 117 9.68 0.39 -8.40
CA TYR A 117 10.29 0.71 -9.68
C TYR A 117 9.22 1.32 -10.58
N SER A 118 9.62 2.30 -11.37
CA SER A 118 8.84 2.86 -12.46
C SER A 118 9.66 2.85 -13.74
N ASN A 119 8.99 2.50 -14.85
CA ASN A 119 9.51 2.60 -16.19
C ASN A 119 9.13 3.92 -16.88
N ASP A 120 8.51 4.84 -16.13
CA ASP A 120 8.14 6.16 -16.62
C ASP A 120 9.37 7.09 -16.66
N ALA A 121 9.20 8.24 -17.33
CA ALA A 121 10.29 9.19 -17.57
C ALA A 121 10.05 10.56 -16.90
N GLY A 122 9.37 10.56 -15.75
CA GLY A 122 8.92 11.74 -15.02
C GLY A 122 9.97 12.45 -14.16
N GLY A 123 11.12 11.81 -13.91
CA GLY A 123 12.18 12.29 -13.03
C GLY A 123 11.91 12.10 -11.52
N LEU A 124 11.00 11.21 -11.15
CA LEU A 124 10.72 10.83 -9.76
C LEU A 124 11.76 9.83 -9.24
N LEU A 125 11.71 9.49 -7.95
CA LEU A 125 12.70 8.56 -7.35
C LEU A 125 12.53 7.12 -7.83
N ALA A 126 11.32 6.72 -8.22
CA ALA A 126 11.05 5.40 -8.76
C ALA A 126 11.46 5.25 -10.23
N ASP A 127 11.72 6.34 -10.96
CA ASP A 127 12.00 6.40 -12.41
C ASP A 127 13.43 5.96 -12.72
N VAL A 128 13.75 4.76 -12.28
CA VAL A 128 15.07 4.12 -12.40
C VAL A 128 15.06 3.03 -13.47
N GLY A 129 13.92 2.81 -14.14
CA GLY A 129 13.67 1.68 -15.02
C GLY A 129 13.31 0.40 -14.26
N LEU A 130 13.10 -0.68 -15.00
CA LEU A 130 12.69 -1.96 -14.42
C LEU A 130 13.88 -2.86 -14.05
N PRO A 131 13.70 -3.78 -13.07
CA PRO A 131 14.66 -4.85 -12.80
C PRO A 131 14.96 -5.69 -14.05
N ALA A 132 16.21 -6.14 -14.18
CA ALA A 132 16.64 -6.99 -15.29
C ALA A 132 16.10 -8.45 -15.20
N SER A 133 15.55 -8.83 -14.05
CA SER A 133 14.96 -10.14 -13.77
C SER A 133 13.95 -10.02 -12.63
N PHE A 134 13.10 -11.02 -12.47
CA PHE A 134 11.99 -11.02 -11.53
C PHE A 134 11.95 -12.28 -10.68
N TYR A 135 11.31 -12.20 -9.51
CA TYR A 135 10.97 -13.37 -8.73
C TYR A 135 9.97 -14.24 -9.50
N SER A 136 10.07 -15.56 -9.32
CA SER A 136 9.11 -16.51 -9.91
C SER A 136 7.71 -16.36 -9.32
N ASN A 137 7.61 -15.93 -8.06
CA ASN A 137 6.35 -15.55 -7.45
C ASN A 137 6.02 -14.12 -7.87
N SER A 138 5.08 -13.98 -8.81
CA SER A 138 4.65 -12.68 -9.28
C SER A 138 3.15 -12.64 -9.54
N VAL A 139 2.60 -11.44 -9.48
CA VAL A 139 1.21 -11.15 -9.81
C VAL A 139 1.15 -9.90 -10.67
N THR A 140 0.25 -9.88 -11.64
CA THR A 140 -0.01 -8.70 -12.47
C THR A 140 -1.34 -8.08 -12.07
N ILE A 141 -1.34 -6.77 -11.90
CA ILE A 141 -2.53 -5.95 -11.70
C ILE A 141 -2.58 -4.84 -12.74
N THR A 142 -3.78 -4.38 -13.05
CA THR A 142 -3.99 -3.22 -13.92
C THR A 142 -3.87 -1.96 -13.07
N GLU A 143 -3.01 -1.07 -13.52
CA GLU A 143 -2.82 0.23 -12.89
C GLU A 143 -4.05 1.11 -13.08
N ASN A 144 -4.37 1.89 -12.06
CA ASN A 144 -5.39 2.92 -12.13
C ASN A 144 -4.73 4.27 -12.46
N GLU A 145 -4.47 4.52 -13.74
CA GLU A 145 -3.71 5.69 -14.24
C GLU A 145 -4.22 7.08 -13.78
N ASN A 146 -5.45 7.15 -13.25
CA ASN A 146 -6.08 8.39 -12.81
C ASN A 146 -6.32 8.47 -11.29
N ALA A 147 -5.90 7.44 -10.54
CA ALA A 147 -6.14 7.37 -9.11
C ALA A 147 -5.15 6.41 -8.42
N ILE A 148 -5.47 6.05 -7.18
CA ILE A 148 -4.66 5.12 -6.39
C ILE A 148 -4.89 3.69 -6.91
N THR A 149 -3.80 2.98 -7.22
CA THR A 149 -3.83 1.56 -7.51
C THR A 149 -3.84 0.78 -6.20
N ALA A 150 -4.91 0.04 -5.92
CA ALA A 150 -5.05 -0.75 -4.71
C ALA A 150 -4.79 -2.24 -4.98
N PHE A 151 -4.02 -2.88 -4.11
CA PHE A 151 -3.70 -4.30 -4.17
C PHE A 151 -3.88 -4.94 -2.80
N ILE A 152 -4.64 -6.04 -2.74
CA ILE A 152 -4.83 -6.84 -1.54
C ILE A 152 -4.37 -8.27 -1.87
N PRO A 153 -3.21 -8.72 -1.37
CA PRO A 153 -2.69 -10.02 -1.71
C PRO A 153 -3.52 -11.13 -1.07
N THR A 154 -3.71 -12.21 -1.81
CA THR A 154 -4.23 -13.48 -1.29
C THR A 154 -3.09 -14.40 -0.86
N THR A 155 -3.42 -15.54 -0.24
CA THR A 155 -2.44 -16.53 0.20
C THR A 155 -1.41 -16.85 -0.88
N ALA A 156 -0.12 -16.86 -0.49
CA ALA A 156 1.05 -17.08 -1.34
C ALA A 156 1.36 -16.00 -2.39
N GLN A 157 0.53 -14.96 -2.54
CA GLN A 157 0.88 -13.82 -3.39
C GLN A 157 1.92 -12.91 -2.73
N PRO A 158 2.72 -12.17 -3.51
CA PRO A 158 3.67 -11.19 -2.98
C PRO A 158 2.99 -10.22 -2.02
N GLY A 159 3.63 -9.89 -0.89
CA GLY A 159 3.06 -9.01 0.12
C GLY A 159 2.08 -9.68 1.09
N PHE A 160 1.66 -10.93 0.86
CA PHE A 160 0.76 -11.62 1.80
C PHE A 160 1.44 -11.86 3.15
N LEU A 161 0.77 -11.53 4.26
CA LEU A 161 1.19 -11.83 5.62
C LEU A 161 0.24 -12.86 6.26
N LEU A 162 0.74 -14.08 6.50
CA LEU A 162 -0.08 -15.22 6.95
C LEU A 162 -0.78 -15.02 8.30
N VAL A 163 -0.12 -14.28 9.19
CA VAL A 163 -0.54 -14.09 10.58
C VAL A 163 -1.46 -12.88 10.78
N ALA A 164 -1.63 -12.06 9.73
CA ALA A 164 -2.41 -10.84 9.81
C ALA A 164 -3.88 -11.14 10.13
N PRO A 165 -4.48 -10.50 11.15
CA PRO A 165 -5.87 -10.75 11.55
C PRO A 165 -6.88 -10.25 10.51
N VAL A 166 -6.46 -9.31 9.65
CA VAL A 166 -7.22 -8.75 8.52
C VAL A 166 -6.28 -8.60 7.32
N PRO A 167 -6.80 -8.67 6.07
CA PRO A 167 -5.97 -8.49 4.88
C PRO A 167 -5.25 -7.14 4.87
N ILE A 168 -4.00 -7.13 4.45
CA ILE A 168 -3.22 -5.90 4.26
C ILE A 168 -3.60 -5.29 2.91
N THR A 169 -3.76 -3.97 2.88
CA THR A 169 -3.96 -3.23 1.63
C THR A 169 -2.68 -2.49 1.26
N TYR A 170 -2.29 -2.56 -0.02
CA TYR A 170 -1.22 -1.78 -0.61
C TYR A 170 -1.83 -0.77 -1.59
N GLN A 171 -1.51 0.50 -1.40
CA GLN A 171 -1.92 1.61 -2.25
C GLN A 171 -0.68 2.18 -2.93
N ILE A 172 -0.60 2.04 -4.24
CA ILE A 172 0.47 2.59 -5.05
C ILE A 172 -0.06 3.84 -5.75
N ILE A 173 0.62 4.96 -5.53
CA ILE A 173 0.34 6.23 -6.16
C ILE A 173 1.42 6.49 -7.19
N SER A 174 1.14 6.09 -8.42
CA SER A 174 1.90 6.50 -9.59
C SER A 174 1.41 7.90 -9.96
N MET A 175 2.33 8.86 -10.08
CA MET A 175 1.93 10.20 -10.53
C MET A 175 1.84 10.16 -12.05
N PRO A 176 0.73 10.63 -12.66
CA PRO A 176 0.67 10.70 -14.10
C PRO A 176 1.83 11.57 -14.59
N ASP A 177 2.60 11.03 -15.55
CA ASP A 177 3.57 11.75 -16.37
C ASP A 177 2.90 13.05 -16.82
N SER A 178 3.18 14.12 -16.07
CA SER A 178 2.56 15.40 -16.34
C SER A 178 3.26 15.90 -17.59
N GLY A 179 2.68 15.61 -18.76
CA GLY A 179 2.98 16.21 -20.06
C GLY A 179 2.76 17.74 -20.07
N SER A 180 3.23 18.43 -19.03
CA SER A 180 3.09 19.85 -18.73
C SER A 180 3.92 20.74 -19.65
N THR A 181 4.63 20.17 -20.63
CA THR A 181 5.18 20.94 -21.74
C THR A 181 4.08 21.63 -22.55
N LEU A 182 2.86 21.11 -22.59
CA LEU A 182 1.73 21.74 -23.30
C LEU A 182 1.09 22.91 -22.52
N LEU A 183 1.12 22.89 -21.18
CA LEU A 183 0.61 23.98 -20.36
C LEU A 183 1.52 25.23 -20.47
N LEU A 184 2.84 25.03 -20.59
CA LEU A 184 3.80 26.13 -20.77
C LEU A 184 3.77 26.73 -22.19
N LEU A 185 3.43 25.95 -23.22
CA LEU A 185 3.21 26.46 -24.58
C LEU A 185 1.94 27.30 -24.70
N GLY A 186 0.87 26.95 -23.98
CA GLY A 186 -0.37 27.73 -23.92
C GLY A 186 -0.18 29.12 -23.28
N LEU A 187 0.68 29.21 -22.27
CA LEU A 187 1.03 30.49 -21.64
C LEU A 187 1.98 31.34 -22.51
N ALA A 188 2.88 30.71 -23.27
CA ALA A 188 3.78 31.42 -24.19
C ALA A 188 3.02 32.08 -25.37
N LEU A 189 1.94 31.48 -25.87
CA LEU A 189 1.09 32.10 -26.90
C LEU A 189 0.19 33.21 -26.33
N SER A 190 -0.26 33.08 -25.09
CA SER A 190 -1.10 34.08 -24.41
C SER A 190 -0.33 35.35 -24.05
N GLY A 191 1.00 35.25 -23.87
CA GLY A 191 1.88 36.40 -23.62
C GLY A 191 2.21 37.22 -24.88
N LEU A 192 2.07 36.65 -26.09
CA LEU A 192 2.42 37.35 -27.34
C LEU A 192 1.35 38.37 -27.77
N THR A 193 0.14 38.31 -27.23
CA THR A 193 -0.95 39.26 -27.53
C THR A 193 -0.96 40.53 -26.66
N VAL A 194 -0.09 40.65 -25.65
CA VAL A 194 -0.02 41.82 -24.74
C VAL A 194 1.18 42.74 -25.03
N ALA A 195 1.94 42.46 -26.09
CA ALA A 195 2.99 43.36 -26.58
C ALA A 195 2.57 44.04 -27.88
N ARG A 196 1.62 44.99 -27.80
CA ARG A 196 1.41 46.05 -28.79
C ARG A 196 0.99 47.35 -28.12
#